data_AF-A0A1R2CD22-F1
#
_entry.id   AF-A0A1R2CD22-F1
#
_cell.length_a   1.000
_cell.length_b   1.000
_cell.length_c   1.000
_cell.angle_alpha   90.00
_cell.angle_beta   90.00
_cell.angle_gamma   90.00
#
_symmetry.space_group_name_H-M   'P 1'
#
loop_
_entity.id
_entity.type
_entity.pdbx_description
1 polymer ?
#
loop_
_entity_poly.entity_id
_entity_poly.type
_entity_poly.pdbx_seq_one_letter_code
_entity_poly.pdbx_strand_id
1 'polypeptide(L)'
;MTDEAPKCRGCAGEAIMICLCDSFRSRFCKSCLPTHLVSATDRTHTLLPMQASPFVKTRREEKKFFEKMSTIDDLIIKVQQRLERLQFIKDKSLLEIQLAGEELKRLVDKELEKKSEELETLCEKHETQLANIKQSLSNIRYSKGYEGDSLLEKILTDRSVAEQLSLEPLDFHLITDPILTLLPQMVSFFFREIEAMNSRIVFPDFASQELIVFSPIEEKSSSAKVQGLDIRRVSGCCVLPDGSVLIAGGRVKGESVKKCEKIDPTLMSACEINEMVVSRDCFAMAYNESFVYVFGGWDYAKQQALKDCEKLDLRTLQWLEIADMKEPKFNTTVVFINELFYVAGKGSRVIEKYDPAYDSFVAMNICLPNDGPCRLLPAIDKSILVLNSETLNAIRLDNEEVVMEMKIPFRIWYGVCSSISYYNKVFFLEHKNLWKFDLNTHKLIQIP
;
A
#
# COMPACT_ATOMS: atom_id res chain seq x y z
N MET A 1 1.26 -38.77 -41.71
CA MET A 1 2.41 -38.66 -42.64
C MET A 1 3.65 -38.91 -41.82
N THR A 2 4.53 -39.78 -42.28
CA THR A 2 5.75 -40.23 -41.60
C THR A 2 6.60 -39.05 -41.13
N ASP A 3 6.77 -38.92 -39.81
CA ASP A 3 7.53 -37.86 -39.15
C ASP A 3 9.03 -38.15 -39.30
N GLU A 4 9.55 -38.03 -40.53
CA GLU A 4 10.99 -38.10 -40.75
C GLU A 4 11.66 -36.88 -40.13
N ALA A 5 12.56 -37.13 -39.17
CA ALA A 5 13.34 -36.08 -38.51
C ALA A 5 14.00 -35.16 -39.57
N PRO A 6 13.93 -33.84 -39.39
CA PRO A 6 14.43 -32.89 -40.38
C PRO A 6 15.93 -33.09 -40.62
N LYS A 7 16.30 -33.47 -41.83
CA LYS A 7 17.69 -33.82 -42.20
C LYS A 7 18.53 -32.58 -42.51
N CYS A 8 19.80 -32.63 -42.11
CA CYS A 8 20.83 -31.65 -42.38
C CYS A 8 21.23 -31.68 -43.86
N ARG A 9 21.35 -30.51 -44.49
CA ARG A 9 21.77 -30.36 -45.89
C ARG A 9 23.19 -30.87 -46.15
N GLY A 10 24.08 -30.76 -45.17
CA GLY A 10 25.49 -31.12 -45.33
C GLY A 10 25.80 -32.61 -45.11
N CYS A 11 25.18 -33.24 -44.11
CA CYS A 11 25.54 -34.61 -43.70
C CYS A 11 24.34 -35.57 -43.57
N ALA A 12 23.14 -35.13 -43.92
CA ALA A 12 21.88 -35.87 -43.75
C ALA A 12 21.52 -36.31 -42.31
N GLY A 13 22.32 -35.95 -41.30
CA GLY A 13 22.02 -36.13 -39.87
C GLY A 13 20.92 -35.20 -39.37
N GLU A 14 20.58 -35.25 -38.08
CA GLU A 14 19.51 -34.43 -37.50
C GLU A 14 19.84 -32.92 -37.54
N ALA A 15 18.94 -32.13 -38.12
CA ALA A 15 19.07 -30.68 -38.15
C ALA A 15 18.52 -30.05 -36.87
N ILE A 16 19.21 -29.00 -36.40
CA ILE A 16 18.81 -28.23 -35.21
C ILE A 16 18.56 -26.75 -35.52
N MET A 17 19.08 -26.26 -36.66
CA MET A 17 18.94 -24.86 -37.10
C MET A 17 18.50 -24.78 -38.56
N ILE A 18 17.80 -23.70 -38.90
CA ILE A 18 17.37 -23.32 -40.25
C ILE A 18 18.09 -22.03 -40.63
N CYS A 19 18.75 -22.01 -41.79
CA CYS A 19 19.29 -20.80 -42.39
C CYS A 19 18.42 -20.35 -43.56
N LEU A 20 18.15 -19.05 -43.63
CA LEU A 20 17.29 -18.41 -44.63
C LEU A 20 18.07 -17.63 -45.71
N CYS A 21 19.38 -17.87 -45.85
CA CYS A 21 20.24 -17.17 -46.82
C CYS A 21 19.93 -17.49 -48.29
N ASP A 22 19.25 -18.60 -48.57
CA ASP A 22 18.94 -19.10 -49.91
C ASP A 22 17.43 -19.08 -50.17
N SER A 23 17.03 -19.10 -51.45
CA SER A 23 15.64 -19.28 -51.90
C SER A 23 14.97 -20.53 -51.30
N PHE A 24 15.77 -21.49 -50.85
CA PHE A 24 15.35 -22.70 -50.17
C PHE A 24 15.86 -22.69 -48.71
N ARG A 25 14.94 -22.85 -47.76
CA ARG A 25 15.24 -22.94 -46.32
C ARG A 25 16.17 -24.12 -46.05
N SER A 26 17.43 -23.83 -45.75
CA SER A 26 18.45 -24.84 -45.59
C SER A 26 18.56 -25.23 -44.13
N ARG A 27 18.50 -26.53 -43.84
CA ARG A 27 18.55 -27.06 -42.48
C ARG A 27 19.95 -27.58 -42.18
N PHE A 28 20.48 -27.25 -41.02
CA PHE A 28 21.83 -27.61 -40.63
C PHE A 28 21.88 -28.21 -39.22
N CYS A 29 22.75 -29.18 -39.04
CA CYS A 29 23.17 -29.65 -37.72
C CYS A 29 24.25 -28.72 -37.13
N LYS A 30 24.58 -28.92 -35.86
CA LYS A 30 25.56 -28.10 -35.12
C LYS A 30 26.93 -28.03 -35.81
N SER A 31 27.37 -29.11 -36.46
CA SER A 31 28.69 -29.21 -37.09
C SER A 31 28.74 -28.66 -38.52
N CYS A 32 27.66 -28.76 -39.30
CA CYS A 32 27.64 -28.27 -40.68
C CYS A 32 27.28 -26.78 -40.81
N LEU A 33 26.65 -26.18 -39.80
CA LEU A 33 26.24 -24.78 -39.84
C LEU A 33 27.44 -23.80 -39.91
N PRO A 34 28.50 -23.93 -39.09
CA PRO A 34 29.65 -23.03 -39.19
C PRO A 34 30.33 -23.08 -40.56
N THR A 35 30.49 -24.28 -41.13
CA THR A 35 31.08 -24.47 -42.46
C THR A 35 30.26 -23.76 -43.54
N HIS A 36 28.93 -23.79 -43.43
CA HIS A 36 28.04 -23.05 -44.33
C HIS A 36 28.21 -21.53 -44.20
N LEU A 37 28.20 -20.99 -42.97
CA LEU A 37 28.34 -19.56 -42.72
C LEU A 37 29.66 -19.00 -43.27
N VAL A 38 30.76 -19.76 -43.15
CA VAL A 38 32.07 -19.38 -43.68
C VAL A 38 32.14 -19.50 -45.22
N SER A 39 31.39 -20.43 -45.81
CA SER A 39 31.40 -20.63 -47.28
C SER A 39 30.51 -19.64 -48.06
N ALA A 40 29.52 -19.03 -47.41
CA ALA A 40 28.50 -18.20 -48.03
C ALA A 40 28.53 -16.77 -47.47
N THR A 41 29.70 -16.14 -47.41
CA THR A 41 29.91 -14.81 -46.83
C THR A 41 29.27 -13.68 -47.63
N ASP A 42 28.87 -13.94 -48.87
CA ASP A 42 28.20 -13.02 -49.79
C ASP A 42 26.69 -12.86 -49.51
N ARG A 43 26.12 -13.64 -48.59
CA ARG A 43 24.69 -13.65 -48.27
C ARG A 43 24.42 -13.27 -46.82
N THR A 44 23.28 -12.62 -46.58
CA THR A 44 22.79 -12.37 -45.22
C THR A 44 22.20 -13.66 -44.66
N HIS A 45 22.79 -14.14 -43.56
CA HIS A 45 22.33 -15.34 -42.88
C HIS A 45 21.36 -14.98 -41.76
N THR A 46 20.11 -15.43 -41.88
CA THR A 46 19.14 -15.40 -40.78
C THR A 46 18.95 -16.82 -40.26
N LEU A 47 19.25 -17.03 -38.99
CA LEU A 47 19.22 -18.33 -38.34
C LEU A 47 17.97 -18.46 -37.45
N LEU A 48 17.25 -19.58 -37.59
CA LEU A 48 16.11 -19.92 -36.76
C LEU A 48 16.30 -21.31 -36.13
N PRO A 49 15.86 -21.52 -34.88
CA PRO A 49 15.81 -22.85 -34.29
C PRO A 49 14.80 -23.72 -35.04
N MET A 50 15.03 -25.03 -35.13
CA MET A 50 14.11 -25.95 -35.83
C MET A 50 12.68 -25.94 -35.27
N GLN A 51 12.52 -25.61 -33.99
CA GLN A 51 11.23 -25.41 -33.32
C GLN A 51 10.41 -24.27 -33.93
N ALA A 52 11.04 -23.33 -34.66
CA ALA A 52 10.35 -22.27 -35.39
C ALA A 52 9.79 -22.74 -36.75
N SER A 53 10.21 -23.91 -37.25
CA SER A 53 9.78 -24.45 -38.56
C SER A 53 8.26 -24.57 -38.74
N PRO A 54 7.44 -24.93 -37.73
CA PRO A 54 5.99 -25.03 -37.89
C PRO A 54 5.33 -23.66 -38.10
N PHE A 55 5.94 -22.60 -37.58
CA PHE A 55 5.37 -21.25 -37.50
C PHE A 55 5.81 -20.34 -38.64
N VAL A 56 6.87 -20.70 -39.35
CA VAL A 56 7.45 -19.92 -40.43
C VAL A 56 7.40 -20.75 -41.72
N LYS A 57 6.25 -20.76 -42.41
CA LYS A 57 6.07 -21.47 -43.68
C LYS A 57 6.18 -20.52 -44.87
N THR A 58 5.81 -19.25 -44.74
CA THR A 58 5.91 -18.23 -45.81
C THR A 58 6.79 -17.02 -45.41
N ARG A 59 7.26 -16.21 -46.37
CA ARG A 59 8.00 -14.96 -46.09
C ARG A 59 7.18 -13.94 -45.29
N ARG A 60 5.85 -13.95 -45.42
CA ARG A 60 4.95 -13.06 -44.66
C ARG A 60 4.84 -13.49 -43.19
N GLU A 61 4.85 -14.79 -42.93
CA GLU A 61 4.87 -15.35 -41.57
C GLU A 61 6.22 -15.16 -40.88
N GLU A 62 7.32 -15.21 -41.65
CA GLU A 62 8.66 -14.91 -41.17
C GLU A 62 8.75 -13.51 -40.57
N LYS A 63 8.28 -12.49 -41.30
CA LYS A 63 8.24 -11.11 -40.80
C LYS A 63 7.41 -10.99 -39.52
N LYS A 64 6.22 -11.60 -39.50
CA LYS A 64 5.34 -11.62 -38.31
C LYS A 64 5.97 -12.36 -37.12
N PHE A 65 6.75 -13.41 -37.38
CA PHE A 65 7.44 -14.18 -36.34
C PHE A 65 8.53 -13.33 -35.69
N PHE A 66 9.34 -12.61 -36.48
CA PHE A 66 10.36 -11.71 -35.95
C PHE A 66 9.76 -10.51 -35.19
N GLU A 67 8.67 -9.92 -35.67
CA GLU A 67 7.95 -8.86 -34.95
C GLU A 67 7.45 -9.37 -33.58
N LYS A 68 6.88 -10.58 -33.53
CA LYS A 68 6.47 -11.21 -32.27
C LYS A 68 7.65 -11.55 -31.36
N MET A 69 8.75 -12.04 -31.90
CA MET A 69 9.95 -12.37 -31.11
C MET A 69 10.54 -11.11 -30.47
N SER A 70 10.66 -10.02 -31.23
CA SER A 70 11.09 -8.72 -30.70
C SER A 70 10.16 -8.21 -29.61
N THR A 71 8.85 -8.42 -29.76
CA THR A 71 7.87 -8.05 -28.73
C THR A 71 8.06 -8.88 -27.46
N ILE A 72 8.38 -10.17 -27.60
CA ILE A 72 8.67 -11.06 -26.46
C ILE A 72 9.97 -10.64 -25.78
N ASP A 73 11.03 -10.33 -26.52
CA ASP A 73 12.30 -9.86 -25.96
C ASP A 73 12.11 -8.55 -25.18
N ASP A 74 11.35 -7.60 -25.72
CA ASP A 74 10.97 -6.37 -25.02
C ASP A 74 10.18 -6.63 -23.72
N LEU A 75 9.29 -7.64 -23.73
CA LEU A 75 8.54 -8.04 -22.54
C LEU A 75 9.46 -8.71 -21.51
N ILE A 76 10.41 -9.55 -21.93
CA ILE A 76 11.39 -10.18 -21.05
C ILE A 76 12.24 -9.10 -20.34
N ILE A 77 12.74 -8.12 -21.09
CA ILE A 77 13.51 -6.99 -20.52
C ILE A 77 12.68 -6.25 -19.48
N LYS A 78 11.41 -5.95 -19.78
CA LYS A 78 10.50 -5.27 -18.84
C LYS A 78 10.22 -6.11 -17.59
N VAL A 79 10.06 -7.42 -17.73
CA VAL A 79 9.87 -8.33 -16.59
C VAL A 79 11.14 -8.40 -15.74
N GLN A 80 12.32 -8.45 -16.35
CA GLN A 80 13.60 -8.43 -15.63
C GLN A 80 13.78 -7.11 -14.85
N GLN A 81 13.51 -5.96 -15.47
CA GLN A 81 13.55 -4.66 -14.80
C GLN A 81 12.57 -4.59 -13.62
N ARG A 82 11.36 -5.16 -13.75
CA ARG A 82 10.39 -5.26 -12.65
C ARG A 82 10.90 -6.18 -11.53
N LEU A 83 11.52 -7.30 -11.89
CA LEU A 83 12.08 -8.24 -10.91
C LEU A 83 13.21 -7.58 -10.10
N GLU A 84 14.11 -6.86 -10.77
CA GLU A 84 15.19 -6.10 -10.13
C GLU A 84 14.65 -5.03 -9.18
N ARG A 85 13.61 -4.30 -9.59
CA ARG A 85 12.93 -3.33 -8.70
C ARG A 85 12.29 -3.99 -7.50
N LEU A 86 11.60 -5.12 -7.68
CA LEU A 86 11.00 -5.86 -6.57
C LEU A 86 12.05 -6.40 -5.61
N GLN A 87 13.19 -6.88 -6.12
CA GLN A 87 14.34 -7.28 -5.29
C GLN A 87 14.91 -6.08 -4.53
N PHE A 88 15.10 -4.95 -5.19
CA PHE A 88 15.56 -3.71 -4.55
C PHE A 88 14.60 -3.25 -3.43
N ILE A 89 13.29 -3.26 -3.69
CA ILE A 89 12.26 -2.91 -2.69
C ILE A 89 12.31 -3.90 -1.53
N LYS A 90 12.40 -5.21 -1.80
CA LYS A 90 12.52 -6.24 -0.77
C LYS A 90 13.74 -5.99 0.12
N ASP A 91 14.91 -5.76 -0.48
CA ASP A 91 16.16 -5.57 0.26
C ASP A 91 16.14 -4.27 1.07
N LYS A 92 15.59 -3.20 0.50
CA LYS A 92 15.35 -1.93 1.21
C LYS A 92 14.41 -2.11 2.39
N SER A 93 13.27 -2.78 2.20
CA SER A 93 12.31 -3.05 3.29
C SER A 93 12.92 -3.95 4.37
N LEU A 94 13.73 -4.94 3.99
CA LEU A 94 14.43 -5.79 4.96
C LEU A 94 15.39 -4.97 5.82
N LEU A 95 16.14 -4.04 5.21
CA LEU A 95 17.04 -3.13 5.92
C LEU A 95 16.28 -2.19 6.85
N GLU A 96 15.18 -1.60 6.38
CA GLU A 96 14.33 -0.72 7.20
C GLU A 96 13.74 -1.47 8.41
N ILE A 97 13.32 -2.73 8.22
CA ILE A 97 12.84 -3.60 9.31
C ILE A 97 13.97 -3.90 10.31
N GLN A 98 15.18 -4.19 9.82
CA GLN A 98 16.33 -4.44 10.69
C GLN A 98 16.67 -3.21 11.54
N LEU A 99 16.75 -2.03 10.93
CA LEU A 99 17.01 -0.77 11.63
C LEU A 99 15.92 -0.44 12.65
N ALA A 100 14.64 -0.64 12.30
CA ALA A 100 13.53 -0.47 13.22
C ALA A 100 13.61 -1.45 14.40
N GLY A 101 14.01 -2.70 14.14
CA GLY A 101 14.24 -3.71 15.18
C GLY A 101 15.37 -3.34 16.14
N GLU A 102 16.47 -2.80 15.63
CA GLU A 102 17.60 -2.32 16.45
C GLU A 102 17.20 -1.11 17.31
N GLU A 103 16.47 -0.15 16.74
CA GLU A 103 16.01 1.03 17.48
C GLU A 103 14.98 0.66 18.56
N LEU A 104 14.07 -0.27 18.27
CA LEU A 104 13.14 -0.81 19.26
C LEU A 104 13.88 -1.50 20.40
N LYS A 105 14.88 -2.33 20.09
CA LYS A 105 15.71 -2.97 21.11
C LYS A 105 16.38 -1.92 22.00
N ARG A 106 16.95 -0.87 21.40
CA ARG A 106 17.57 0.23 22.13
C ARG A 106 16.60 0.95 23.07
N LEU A 107 15.36 1.20 22.62
CA LEU A 107 14.33 1.85 23.44
C LEU A 107 13.87 0.95 24.60
N VAL A 108 13.71 -0.36 24.35
CA VAL A 108 13.33 -1.34 25.38
C VAL A 108 14.43 -1.48 26.42
N ASP A 109 15.69 -1.60 26.00
CA ASP A 109 16.84 -1.70 26.90
C ASP A 109 16.94 -0.43 27.79
N LYS A 110 16.73 0.76 27.21
CA LYS A 110 16.74 2.02 27.95
C LYS A 110 15.63 2.12 29.00
N GLU A 111 14.41 1.68 28.67
CA GLU A 111 13.29 1.73 29.63
C GLU A 111 13.46 0.66 30.73
N LEU A 112 14.02 -0.51 30.39
CA LEU A 112 14.41 -1.54 31.36
C LEU A 112 15.47 -1.03 32.34
N GLU A 113 16.53 -0.38 31.85
CA GLU A 113 17.57 0.21 32.71
C GLU A 113 16.98 1.25 33.68
N LYS A 114 16.17 2.17 33.17
CA LYS A 114 15.50 3.18 34.01
C LYS A 114 14.63 2.55 35.09
N LYS A 115 13.87 1.49 34.76
CA LYS A 115 13.05 0.78 35.73
C LYS A 115 13.87 0.00 36.74
N SER A 116 15.02 -0.53 36.33
CA SER A 116 15.97 -1.17 37.26
C SER A 116 16.50 -0.17 38.28
N GLU A 117 16.91 1.02 37.86
CA GLU A 117 17.36 2.10 38.76
C GLU A 117 16.25 2.55 39.73
N GLU A 118 15.01 2.69 39.25
CA GLU A 118 13.86 3.02 40.10
C GLU A 118 13.59 1.91 41.15
N LEU A 119 13.77 0.63 40.80
CA LEU A 119 13.63 -0.48 41.73
C LEU A 119 14.75 -0.54 42.76
N GLU A 120 16.00 -0.32 42.34
CA GLU A 120 17.16 -0.30 43.25
C GLU A 120 17.02 0.81 44.30
N THR A 121 16.66 2.03 43.89
CA THR A 121 16.43 3.14 44.82
C THR A 121 15.28 2.88 45.80
N LEU A 122 14.23 2.18 45.36
CA LEU A 122 13.14 1.76 46.22
C LEU A 122 13.59 0.69 47.23
N CYS A 123 14.40 -0.28 46.80
CA CYS A 123 15.00 -1.29 47.67
C CYS A 123 15.88 -0.65 48.75
N GLU A 124 16.77 0.29 48.39
CA GLU A 124 17.60 1.01 49.37
C GLU A 124 16.76 1.79 50.40
N LYS A 125 15.67 2.42 49.95
CA LYS A 125 14.73 3.10 50.85
C LYS A 125 14.04 2.13 51.82
N HIS A 126 13.68 0.93 51.35
CA HIS A 126 13.07 -0.08 52.22
C HIS A 126 14.08 -0.70 53.19
N GLU A 127 15.33 -0.91 52.78
CA GLU A 127 16.39 -1.38 53.68
C GLU A 127 16.66 -0.39 54.82
N THR A 128 16.71 0.90 54.50
CA THR A 128 16.88 1.96 55.52
C THR A 128 15.68 2.04 56.47
N GLN A 129 14.45 1.89 55.96
CA GLN A 129 13.25 1.80 56.81
C GLN A 129 13.30 0.57 57.73
N LEU A 130 13.65 -0.61 57.22
CA LEU A 130 13.80 -1.83 58.01
C LEU A 130 14.89 -1.70 59.09
N ALA A 131 16.01 -1.03 58.77
CA ALA A 131 17.06 -0.75 59.75
C ALA A 131 16.55 0.17 60.87
N ASN A 132 15.81 1.23 60.54
CA ASN A 132 15.20 2.15 61.51
C ASN A 132 14.18 1.45 62.40
N ILE A 133 13.34 0.57 61.83
CA ILE A 133 12.38 -0.24 62.58
C ILE A 133 13.11 -1.19 63.54
N LYS A 134 14.14 -1.90 63.07
CA LYS A 134 14.98 -2.78 63.92
C LYS A 134 15.61 -2.02 65.08
N GLN A 135 16.12 -0.81 64.81
CA GLN A 135 16.73 0.01 65.86
C GLN A 135 15.70 0.53 66.87
N SER A 136 14.50 0.89 66.40
CA SER A 136 13.39 1.32 67.26
C SER A 136 12.91 0.17 68.16
N LEU A 137 12.78 -1.04 67.60
CA LEU A 137 12.45 -2.26 68.35
C LEU A 137 13.54 -2.61 69.38
N SER A 138 14.82 -2.45 69.02
CA SER A 138 15.94 -2.61 69.95
C SER A 138 15.85 -1.64 71.13
N ASN A 139 15.61 -0.35 70.86
CA ASN A 139 15.48 0.68 71.91
C ASN A 139 14.31 0.40 72.85
N ILE A 140 13.17 -0.07 72.32
CA ILE A 140 12.01 -0.49 73.14
C ILE A 140 12.37 -1.70 74.00
N ARG A 141 13.09 -2.68 73.44
CA ARG A 141 13.53 -3.88 74.17
C ARG A 141 14.43 -3.53 75.36
N TYR A 142 15.37 -2.60 75.17
CA TYR A 142 16.29 -2.14 76.22
C TYR A 142 15.59 -1.28 77.29
N SER A 143 14.69 -0.37 76.88
CA SER A 143 14.03 0.55 77.82
C SER A 143 13.01 -0.13 78.75
N LYS A 144 12.47 -1.28 78.35
CA LYS A 144 11.42 -2.00 79.12
C LYS A 144 11.81 -3.41 79.60
N GLY A 145 13.04 -3.86 79.35
CA GLY A 145 13.60 -5.09 79.94
C GLY A 145 12.98 -6.40 79.45
N TYR A 146 12.56 -6.48 78.18
CA TYR A 146 11.87 -7.66 77.63
C TYR A 146 12.82 -8.76 77.11
N GLU A 147 12.56 -10.02 77.48
CA GLU A 147 13.18 -11.21 76.88
C GLU A 147 12.48 -11.60 75.57
N GLY A 148 13.23 -12.25 74.65
CA GLY A 148 13.00 -12.26 73.21
C GLY A 148 11.61 -12.70 72.72
N ASP A 149 10.98 -13.68 73.37
CA ASP A 149 9.72 -14.26 72.91
C ASP A 149 8.48 -13.49 73.38
N SER A 150 8.59 -12.76 74.50
CA SER A 150 7.47 -11.98 75.10
C SER A 150 7.07 -10.75 74.28
N LEU A 151 7.97 -10.21 73.45
CA LEU A 151 7.73 -8.99 72.67
C LEU A 151 6.94 -9.30 71.39
N LEU A 152 7.26 -10.42 70.75
CA LEU A 152 6.65 -10.87 69.49
C LEU A 152 5.18 -11.29 69.68
N GLU A 153 4.87 -12.02 70.76
CA GLU A 153 3.48 -12.36 71.10
C GLU A 153 2.62 -11.14 71.41
N LYS A 154 3.19 -10.09 72.03
CA LYS A 154 2.46 -8.86 72.38
C LYS A 154 2.24 -7.92 71.19
N ILE A 155 3.18 -7.85 70.25
CA ILE A 155 3.01 -7.06 69.01
C ILE A 155 1.89 -7.67 68.13
N LEU A 156 1.74 -8.99 68.13
CA LEU A 156 0.67 -9.68 67.40
C LEU A 156 -0.72 -9.54 68.06
N THR A 157 -0.79 -9.20 69.34
CA THR A 157 -2.05 -9.10 70.10
C THR A 157 -2.51 -7.67 70.38
N ASP A 158 -1.62 -6.67 70.39
CA ASP A 158 -1.95 -5.28 70.72
C ASP A 158 -1.80 -4.34 69.50
N ARG A 159 -2.95 -3.95 68.91
CA ARG A 159 -3.04 -3.11 67.70
C ARG A 159 -2.43 -1.72 67.88
N SER A 160 -2.39 -1.20 69.12
CA SER A 160 -1.87 0.14 69.43
C SER A 160 -0.36 0.26 69.27
N VAL A 161 0.37 -0.84 69.47
CA VAL A 161 1.84 -0.91 69.32
C VAL A 161 2.23 -0.93 67.84
N ALA A 162 1.42 -1.59 66.99
CA ALA A 162 1.60 -1.60 65.54
C ALA A 162 1.35 -0.21 64.91
N GLU A 163 0.36 0.54 65.41
CA GLU A 163 0.07 1.91 64.96
C GLU A 163 1.18 2.90 65.36
N GLN A 164 1.78 2.76 66.55
CA GLN A 164 2.93 3.57 67.00
C GLN A 164 4.22 3.30 66.22
N LEU A 165 4.35 2.13 65.60
CA LEU A 165 5.51 1.76 64.77
C LEU A 165 5.39 2.23 63.32
N SER A 166 4.26 2.84 62.92
CA SER A 166 3.99 3.32 61.55
C SER A 166 4.40 2.33 60.46
N LEU A 167 4.11 1.05 60.67
CA LEU A 167 4.38 0.00 59.69
C LEU A 167 3.30 0.06 58.62
N GLU A 168 3.52 0.87 57.58
CA GLU A 168 2.74 0.73 56.35
C GLU A 168 3.00 -0.68 55.77
N PRO A 169 1.96 -1.38 55.29
CA PRO A 169 2.15 -2.66 54.61
C PRO A 169 3.05 -2.44 53.39
N LEU A 170 4.14 -3.20 53.30
CA LEU A 170 4.96 -3.30 52.09
C LEU A 170 4.11 -4.03 51.03
N ASP A 171 3.35 -3.27 50.25
CA ASP A 171 2.64 -3.78 49.09
C ASP A 171 3.65 -4.14 48.00
N PHE A 172 4.11 -5.39 48.03
CA PHE A 172 4.79 -6.01 46.91
C PHE A 172 3.75 -6.27 45.82
N HIS A 173 3.52 -5.28 44.97
CA HIS A 173 3.00 -5.54 43.62
C HIS A 173 4.16 -5.31 42.65
N LEU A 174 4.84 -6.40 42.30
CA LEU A 174 5.50 -6.46 40.99
C LEU A 174 4.36 -6.39 39.97
N ILE A 175 3.95 -5.16 39.64
CA ILE A 175 2.94 -4.94 38.62
C ILE A 175 3.61 -5.36 37.31
N THR A 176 3.37 -6.60 36.89
CA THR A 176 3.71 -7.10 35.55
C THR A 176 2.79 -6.49 34.50
N ASP A 177 1.70 -5.82 34.91
CA ASP A 177 0.71 -5.21 34.02
C ASP A 177 1.26 -4.12 33.09
N PRO A 178 2.26 -3.26 33.41
CA PRO A 178 2.79 -2.29 32.46
C PRO A 178 3.57 -2.98 31.33
N ILE A 179 4.34 -4.03 31.65
CA ILE A 179 5.08 -4.82 30.65
C ILE A 179 4.12 -5.70 29.84
N LEU A 180 3.10 -6.28 30.49
CA LEU A 180 2.04 -7.05 29.85
C LEU A 180 1.01 -6.18 29.11
N THR A 181 0.92 -4.88 29.36
CA THR A 181 0.14 -3.92 28.55
C THR A 181 0.94 -3.34 27.39
N LEU A 182 2.27 -3.26 27.52
CA LEU A 182 3.18 -2.95 26.40
C LEU A 182 3.32 -4.13 25.43
N LEU A 183 3.27 -5.38 25.90
CA LEU A 183 3.37 -6.58 25.05
C LEU A 183 2.32 -6.63 23.92
N PRO A 184 1.01 -6.37 24.14
CA PRO A 184 0.02 -6.24 23.07
C PRO A 184 0.30 -5.06 22.13
N GLN A 185 0.84 -3.95 22.63
CA GLN A 185 1.23 -2.80 21.80
C GLN A 185 2.47 -3.12 20.93
N MET A 186 3.39 -3.94 21.43
CA MET A 186 4.58 -4.40 20.72
C MET A 186 4.30 -5.57 19.76
N VAL A 187 3.37 -6.47 20.11
CA VAL A 187 2.96 -7.62 19.29
C VAL A 187 1.98 -7.21 18.19
N SER A 188 1.15 -6.19 18.40
CA SER A 188 0.32 -5.60 17.33
C SER A 188 1.15 -4.98 16.20
N PHE A 189 2.41 -4.62 16.47
CA PHE A 189 3.37 -4.14 15.48
C PHE A 189 4.02 -5.26 14.65
N PHE A 190 4.08 -6.50 15.15
CA PHE A 190 4.94 -7.56 14.58
C PHE A 190 4.23 -8.82 14.08
N PHE A 191 2.95 -9.02 14.39
CA PHE A 191 2.17 -10.13 13.83
C PHE A 191 0.80 -9.64 13.36
N ARG A 192 0.80 -8.76 12.35
CA ARG A 192 -0.09 -9.03 11.24
C ARG A 192 0.64 -10.06 10.39
N GLU A 193 0.13 -11.29 10.39
CA GLU A 193 0.32 -12.15 9.24
C GLU A 193 0.24 -11.26 8.00
N ILE A 194 1.28 -11.30 7.17
CA ILE A 194 1.21 -10.77 5.81
C ILE A 194 0.24 -11.71 5.06
N GLU A 195 -1.03 -11.70 5.46
CA GLU A 195 -2.12 -11.97 4.56
C GLU A 195 -1.98 -10.87 3.51
N ALA A 196 -1.65 -11.28 2.28
CA ALA A 196 -1.54 -10.42 1.13
C ALA A 196 -2.63 -9.34 1.19
N MET A 197 -2.21 -8.07 1.24
CA MET A 197 -3.03 -6.86 1.36
C MET A 197 -4.53 -7.15 1.33
N ASN A 198 -5.18 -7.11 2.50
CA ASN A 198 -6.62 -7.12 2.64
C ASN A 198 -7.24 -6.30 1.50
N SER A 199 -7.79 -6.99 0.50
CA SER A 199 -8.31 -6.39 -0.73
C SER A 199 -9.61 -5.63 -0.46
N ARG A 200 -9.75 -4.98 0.70
CA ARG A 200 -10.98 -4.41 1.19
C ARG A 200 -11.12 -2.98 0.70
N ILE A 201 -12.31 -2.62 0.27
CA ILE A 201 -12.66 -1.21 0.05
C ILE A 201 -13.16 -0.68 1.38
N VAL A 202 -12.51 0.35 1.90
CA VAL A 202 -12.99 1.08 3.07
C VAL A 202 -13.34 2.49 2.66
N PHE A 203 -14.53 2.93 3.05
CA PHE A 203 -14.97 4.30 2.79
C PHE A 203 -15.78 4.87 3.94
N PRO A 204 -15.61 6.17 4.22
CA PRO A 204 -16.38 6.84 5.25
C PRO A 204 -17.81 7.13 4.77
N ASP A 205 -18.83 6.73 5.55
CA ASP A 205 -20.19 7.23 5.37
C ASP A 205 -20.50 8.36 6.36
N PHE A 206 -20.60 9.57 5.81
CA PHE A 206 -20.97 10.78 6.55
C PHE A 206 -22.33 10.69 7.25
N ALA A 207 -23.30 9.96 6.69
CA ALA A 207 -24.65 9.92 7.25
C ALA A 207 -24.75 9.03 8.48
N SER A 208 -24.11 7.85 8.46
CA SER A 208 -24.07 6.94 9.60
C SER A 208 -22.96 7.25 10.58
N GLN A 209 -21.95 8.05 10.19
CA GLN A 209 -20.71 8.25 10.95
C GLN A 209 -19.98 6.92 11.22
N GLU A 210 -20.03 6.01 10.25
CA GLU A 210 -19.36 4.71 10.29
C GLU A 210 -18.49 4.52 9.04
N LEU A 211 -17.44 3.71 9.17
CA LEU A 211 -16.70 3.20 8.03
C LEU A 211 -17.42 1.99 7.46
N ILE A 212 -17.63 1.98 6.15
CA ILE A 212 -18.12 0.80 5.45
C ILE A 212 -16.92 0.05 4.89
N VAL A 213 -16.83 -1.23 5.25
CA VAL A 213 -15.78 -2.15 4.82
C VAL A 213 -16.40 -3.18 3.90
N PHE A 214 -15.95 -3.21 2.66
CA PHE A 214 -16.38 -4.20 1.68
C PHE A 214 -15.27 -5.20 1.38
N SER A 215 -15.60 -6.49 1.46
CA SER A 215 -14.73 -7.59 1.06
C SER A 215 -15.08 -8.04 -0.36
N PRO A 216 -14.20 -7.86 -1.37
CA PRO A 216 -14.41 -8.39 -2.72
C PRO A 216 -14.42 -9.91 -2.80
N ILE A 217 -13.85 -10.59 -1.80
CA ILE A 217 -13.82 -12.05 -1.72
C ILE A 217 -15.21 -12.57 -1.37
N GLU A 218 -15.79 -12.01 -0.32
CA GLU A 218 -17.10 -12.43 0.18
C GLU A 218 -18.25 -11.72 -0.56
N GLU A 219 -17.94 -10.67 -1.32
CA GLU A 219 -18.88 -9.70 -1.89
C GLU A 219 -19.90 -9.21 -0.85
N LYS A 220 -19.41 -8.93 0.38
CA LYS A 220 -20.21 -8.46 1.52
C LYS A 220 -19.63 -7.17 2.10
N SER A 221 -20.52 -6.33 2.60
CA SER A 221 -20.21 -5.13 3.37
C SER A 221 -20.46 -5.36 4.86
N SER A 222 -19.61 -4.74 5.68
CA SER A 222 -19.82 -4.56 7.12
C SER A 222 -19.59 -3.11 7.48
N SER A 223 -20.16 -2.65 8.59
CA SER A 223 -19.87 -1.32 9.13
C SER A 223 -19.00 -1.41 10.39
N ALA A 224 -18.14 -0.42 10.55
CA ALA A 224 -17.25 -0.28 11.70
C ALA A 224 -17.36 1.13 12.26
N LYS A 225 -17.68 1.22 13.56
CA LYS A 225 -17.72 2.48 14.29
C LYS A 225 -16.37 2.72 14.96
N VAL A 226 -15.71 3.79 14.55
CA VAL A 226 -14.38 4.15 15.04
C VAL A 226 -14.53 5.16 16.18
N GLN A 227 -13.91 4.89 17.33
CA GLN A 227 -13.89 5.82 18.45
C GLN A 227 -13.03 7.05 18.13
N GLY A 228 -13.57 8.24 18.42
CA GLY A 228 -12.85 9.51 18.22
C GLY A 228 -12.81 10.03 16.78
N LEU A 229 -13.40 9.31 15.82
CA LEU A 229 -13.46 9.74 14.42
C LEU A 229 -14.68 10.63 14.16
N ASP A 230 -14.45 11.82 13.59
CA ASP A 230 -15.49 12.68 13.02
C ASP A 230 -15.45 12.59 11.50
N ILE A 231 -16.37 11.82 10.91
CA ILE A 231 -16.40 11.62 9.46
C ILE A 231 -16.88 12.91 8.80
N ARG A 232 -15.99 13.51 8.00
CA ARG A 232 -16.26 14.73 7.24
C ARG A 232 -16.87 14.40 5.88
N ARG A 233 -17.77 15.27 5.42
CA ARG A 233 -18.37 15.12 4.08
C ARG A 233 -17.27 15.29 3.04
N VAL A 234 -17.29 14.44 1.99
CA VAL A 234 -16.35 14.49 0.84
C VAL A 234 -14.86 14.57 1.24
N SER A 235 -14.50 13.92 2.36
CA SER A 235 -13.11 13.64 2.71
C SER A 235 -12.52 12.59 1.77
N GLY A 236 -11.21 12.65 1.57
CA GLY A 236 -10.48 11.59 0.89
C GLY A 236 -10.26 10.40 1.82
N CYS A 237 -10.26 9.19 1.26
CA CYS A 237 -10.02 7.95 2.00
C CYS A 237 -9.00 7.07 1.27
N CYS A 238 -7.98 6.60 1.98
CA CYS A 238 -6.96 5.71 1.44
C CYS A 238 -6.69 4.56 2.43
N VAL A 239 -6.79 3.32 1.95
CA VAL A 239 -6.41 2.12 2.72
C VAL A 239 -4.92 1.85 2.51
N LEU A 240 -4.18 1.68 3.60
CA LEU A 240 -2.75 1.40 3.59
C LEU A 240 -2.47 -0.12 3.62
N PRO A 241 -1.26 -0.57 3.22
CA PRO A 241 -0.91 -2.00 3.20
C PRO A 241 -1.00 -2.71 4.55
N ASP A 242 -0.71 -1.98 5.63
CA ASP A 242 -0.85 -2.47 7.00
C ASP A 242 -2.31 -2.60 7.42
N GLY A 243 -3.26 -2.22 6.55
CA GLY A 243 -4.70 -2.19 6.73
C GLY A 243 -5.23 -1.04 7.59
N SER A 244 -4.37 -0.10 7.98
CA SER A 244 -4.81 1.19 8.52
C SER A 244 -5.47 2.03 7.42
N VAL A 245 -6.28 3.01 7.83
CA VAL A 245 -7.01 3.88 6.90
C VAL A 245 -6.67 5.32 7.17
N LEU A 246 -6.27 6.04 6.13
CA LEU A 246 -6.04 7.48 6.20
C LEU A 246 -7.26 8.23 5.68
N ILE A 247 -7.78 9.14 6.49
CA ILE A 247 -8.83 10.10 6.11
C ILE A 247 -8.24 11.50 6.16
N ALA A 248 -8.36 12.23 5.05
CA ALA A 248 -7.83 13.58 4.94
C ALA A 248 -8.88 14.56 4.40
N GLY A 249 -8.77 15.82 4.83
CA GLY A 249 -9.57 16.93 4.34
C GLY A 249 -11.08 16.73 4.49
N GLY A 250 -11.83 17.18 3.48
CA GLY A 250 -13.29 17.16 3.48
C GLY A 250 -13.87 18.49 3.96
N ARG A 251 -15.17 18.48 4.27
CA ARG A 251 -15.94 19.70 4.55
C ARG A 251 -16.53 19.72 5.96
N VAL A 252 -16.30 20.81 6.67
CA VAL A 252 -16.83 21.08 8.02
C VAL A 252 -17.54 22.42 8.00
N LYS A 253 -18.83 22.45 8.38
CA LYS A 253 -19.66 23.67 8.41
C LYS A 253 -19.65 24.49 7.10
N GLY A 254 -19.47 23.82 5.96
CA GLY A 254 -19.43 24.45 4.64
C GLY A 254 -18.02 24.76 4.12
N GLU A 255 -17.00 24.73 4.98
CA GLU A 255 -15.61 25.06 4.63
C GLU A 255 -14.78 23.79 4.41
N SER A 256 -13.84 23.85 3.47
CA SER A 256 -12.84 22.80 3.26
C SER A 256 -11.78 22.85 4.37
N VAL A 257 -11.33 21.70 4.87
CA VAL A 257 -10.36 21.63 5.98
C VAL A 257 -9.07 20.89 5.58
N LYS A 258 -8.03 21.03 6.41
CA LYS A 258 -6.72 20.36 6.26
C LYS A 258 -6.56 19.11 7.14
N LYS A 259 -7.54 18.87 8.03
CA LYS A 259 -7.49 17.85 9.07
C LYS A 259 -7.24 16.45 8.50
N CYS A 260 -6.32 15.72 9.13
CA CYS A 260 -5.96 14.36 8.76
C CYS A 260 -6.02 13.43 9.97
N GLU A 261 -6.58 12.25 9.78
CA GLU A 261 -6.71 11.22 10.82
C GLU A 261 -6.29 9.87 10.25
N LYS A 262 -5.43 9.17 10.98
CA LYS A 262 -5.06 7.79 10.69
C LYS A 262 -5.85 6.88 11.63
N ILE A 263 -6.51 5.91 11.05
CA ILE A 263 -7.35 4.94 11.74
C ILE A 263 -6.55 3.66 11.87
N ASP A 264 -6.54 3.10 13.07
CA ASP A 264 -5.80 1.87 13.31
C ASP A 264 -6.29 0.73 12.39
N PRO A 265 -5.47 -0.30 12.18
CA PRO A 265 -5.85 -1.38 11.30
C PRO A 265 -7.04 -2.23 11.78
N THR A 266 -7.41 -2.12 13.07
CA THR A 266 -8.59 -2.79 13.66
C THR A 266 -9.88 -2.00 13.45
N LEU A 267 -9.77 -0.77 12.91
CA LEU A 267 -10.86 0.17 12.72
C LEU A 267 -11.60 0.50 14.02
N MET A 268 -10.88 0.53 15.14
CA MET A 268 -11.47 0.79 16.46
C MET A 268 -11.16 2.20 16.96
N SER A 269 -9.98 2.72 16.67
CA SER A 269 -9.54 4.05 17.09
C SER A 269 -8.96 4.86 15.94
N ALA A 270 -9.10 6.18 16.04
CA ALA A 270 -8.47 7.13 15.15
C ALA A 270 -7.47 7.99 15.94
N CYS A 271 -6.33 8.29 15.32
CA CYS A 271 -5.38 9.28 15.80
C CYS A 271 -5.27 10.43 14.80
N GLU A 272 -5.23 11.65 15.31
CA GLU A 272 -4.95 12.83 14.50
C GLU A 272 -3.47 12.84 14.10
N ILE A 273 -3.19 13.17 12.84
CA ILE A 273 -1.84 13.33 12.30
C ILE A 273 -1.68 14.74 11.74
N ASN A 274 -0.47 15.07 11.28
CA ASN A 274 -0.19 16.38 10.69
C ASN A 274 -1.19 16.74 9.57
N GLU A 275 -1.60 18.00 9.59
CA GLU A 275 -2.53 18.55 8.61
C GLU A 275 -1.89 18.69 7.23
N MET A 276 -2.72 18.57 6.18
CA MET A 276 -2.33 18.88 4.80
C MET A 276 -1.84 20.33 4.67
N VAL A 277 -1.07 20.61 3.63
CA VAL A 277 -0.61 21.95 3.30
C VAL A 277 -1.78 22.83 2.87
N VAL A 278 -2.69 22.30 2.04
CA VAL A 278 -3.83 23.04 1.48
C VAL A 278 -5.16 22.43 1.95
N SER A 279 -6.11 23.30 2.32
CA SER A 279 -7.49 22.89 2.65
C SER A 279 -8.20 22.44 1.39
N ARG A 280 -8.76 21.23 1.41
CA ARG A 280 -9.37 20.65 0.21
C ARG A 280 -10.48 19.66 0.53
N ASP A 281 -11.48 19.65 -0.33
CA ASP A 281 -12.46 18.57 -0.46
C ASP A 281 -12.55 18.05 -1.90
N CYS A 282 -13.27 16.96 -2.14
CA CYS A 282 -13.48 16.41 -3.49
C CYS A 282 -12.19 16.11 -4.28
N PHE A 283 -11.13 15.66 -3.60
CA PHE A 283 -9.81 15.35 -4.17
C PHE A 283 -9.58 13.84 -4.28
N ALA A 284 -8.52 13.45 -4.98
CA ALA A 284 -8.12 12.05 -5.12
C ALA A 284 -6.98 11.69 -4.17
N MET A 285 -7.01 10.48 -3.61
CA MET A 285 -5.95 9.92 -2.76
C MET A 285 -5.49 8.55 -3.26
N ALA A 286 -4.17 8.35 -3.33
CA ALA A 286 -3.60 7.05 -3.63
C ALA A 286 -2.31 6.78 -2.86
N TYR A 287 -2.19 5.55 -2.37
CA TYR A 287 -0.97 5.03 -1.78
C TYR A 287 -0.02 4.55 -2.87
N ASN A 288 1.27 4.87 -2.71
CA ASN A 288 2.35 4.23 -3.44
C ASN A 288 3.64 4.24 -2.60
N GLU A 289 4.25 3.07 -2.44
CA GLU A 289 5.45 2.86 -1.61
C GLU A 289 5.33 3.53 -0.23
N SER A 290 6.23 4.43 0.16
CA SER A 290 6.19 5.05 1.50
C SER A 290 5.31 6.31 1.57
N PHE A 291 4.48 6.58 0.55
CA PHE A 291 3.78 7.85 0.42
C PHE A 291 2.28 7.69 0.13
N VAL A 292 1.50 8.67 0.59
CA VAL A 292 0.12 8.87 0.12
C VAL A 292 0.06 10.17 -0.66
N TYR A 293 -0.35 10.08 -1.91
CA TYR A 293 -0.45 11.21 -2.83
C TYR A 293 -1.87 11.76 -2.85
N VAL A 294 -1.97 13.08 -2.95
CA VAL A 294 -3.20 13.88 -2.99
C VAL A 294 -3.18 14.75 -4.22
N PHE A 295 -4.25 14.68 -5.01
CA PHE A 295 -4.35 15.41 -6.28
C PHE A 295 -5.61 16.27 -6.36
N GLY A 296 -5.40 17.58 -6.57
CA GLY A 296 -6.46 18.57 -6.80
C GLY A 296 -7.45 18.69 -5.66
N GLY A 297 -8.72 18.90 -6.01
CA GLY A 297 -9.82 19.13 -5.08
C GLY A 297 -10.45 20.51 -5.25
N TRP A 298 -11.29 20.87 -4.30
CA TRP A 298 -11.91 22.18 -4.19
C TRP A 298 -11.52 22.82 -2.87
N ASP A 299 -11.11 24.09 -2.93
CA ASP A 299 -10.86 24.91 -1.76
C ASP A 299 -12.00 25.91 -1.62
N TYR A 300 -12.87 25.70 -0.63
CA TYR A 300 -14.03 26.55 -0.40
C TYR A 300 -13.64 27.97 0.02
N ALA A 301 -12.54 28.16 0.74
CA ALA A 301 -12.10 29.50 1.14
C ALA A 301 -11.71 30.35 -0.08
N LYS A 302 -11.10 29.71 -1.09
CA LYS A 302 -10.71 30.35 -2.35
C LYS A 302 -11.80 30.30 -3.44
N GLN A 303 -12.89 29.56 -3.21
CA GLN A 303 -13.97 29.32 -4.17
C GLN A 303 -13.46 28.82 -5.54
N GLN A 304 -12.46 27.94 -5.54
CA GLN A 304 -11.84 27.45 -6.77
C GLN A 304 -11.44 25.98 -6.71
N ALA A 305 -11.34 25.37 -7.89
CA ALA A 305 -10.70 24.07 -8.06
C ALA A 305 -9.18 24.21 -7.92
N LEU A 306 -8.54 23.17 -7.40
CA LEU A 306 -7.11 23.15 -7.11
C LEU A 306 -6.33 22.44 -8.22
N LYS A 307 -5.19 23.02 -8.57
CA LYS A 307 -4.10 22.32 -9.27
C LYS A 307 -3.05 21.74 -8.31
N ASP A 308 -3.04 22.28 -7.09
CA ASP A 308 -2.08 21.95 -6.04
C ASP A 308 -2.15 20.45 -5.72
N CYS A 309 -0.98 19.83 -5.63
CA CYS A 309 -0.82 18.42 -5.29
C CYS A 309 0.17 18.29 -4.13
N GLU A 310 -0.04 17.31 -3.27
CA GLU A 310 0.82 17.07 -2.12
C GLU A 310 0.96 15.57 -1.84
N LYS A 311 1.98 15.19 -1.09
CA LYS A 311 2.17 13.81 -0.63
C LYS A 311 2.50 13.79 0.86
N LEU A 312 1.99 12.77 1.55
CA LEU A 312 2.36 12.46 2.93
C LEU A 312 3.48 11.41 2.92
N ASP A 313 4.61 11.70 3.55
CA ASP A 313 5.60 10.66 3.89
C ASP A 313 5.11 9.89 5.12
N LEU A 314 4.79 8.61 4.96
CA LEU A 314 4.23 7.78 6.04
C LEU A 314 5.22 7.50 7.17
N ARG A 315 6.53 7.75 6.97
CA ARG A 315 7.57 7.54 7.98
C ARG A 315 7.70 8.74 8.91
N THR A 316 7.61 9.96 8.35
CA THR A 316 7.76 11.21 9.11
C THR A 316 6.43 11.87 9.44
N LEU A 317 5.34 11.38 8.84
CA LEU A 317 4.00 11.96 8.86
C LEU A 317 3.99 13.44 8.45
N GLN A 318 4.90 13.85 7.57
CA GLN A 318 4.94 15.20 7.04
C GLN A 318 4.34 15.26 5.64
N TRP A 319 3.52 16.29 5.41
CA TRP A 319 3.03 16.64 4.08
C TRP A 319 4.07 17.47 3.34
N LEU A 320 4.25 17.15 2.06
CA LEU A 320 5.19 17.79 1.16
C LEU A 320 4.44 18.16 -0.12
N GLU A 321 4.59 19.41 -0.56
CA GLU A 321 4.14 19.81 -1.89
C GLU A 321 4.91 19.03 -2.97
N ILE A 322 4.22 18.73 -4.06
CA ILE A 322 4.77 18.15 -5.28
C ILE A 322 4.38 19.04 -6.45
N ALA A 323 4.84 18.73 -7.66
CA ALA A 323 4.47 19.50 -8.84
C ALA A 323 2.95 19.68 -8.98
N ASP A 324 2.53 20.85 -9.43
CA ASP A 324 1.13 21.14 -9.71
C ASP A 324 0.67 20.45 -11.00
N MET A 325 -0.61 20.09 -11.05
CA MET A 325 -1.29 19.79 -12.31
C MET A 325 -1.31 21.01 -13.23
N LYS A 326 -1.41 20.79 -14.55
CA LYS A 326 -1.53 21.88 -15.52
C LYS A 326 -2.88 22.57 -15.45
N GLU A 327 -3.94 21.81 -15.22
CA GLU A 327 -5.31 22.33 -15.13
C GLU A 327 -5.95 21.96 -13.79
N PRO A 328 -6.61 22.91 -13.10
CA PRO A 328 -7.26 22.64 -11.82
C PRO A 328 -8.43 21.67 -11.98
N LYS A 329 -8.55 20.73 -11.04
CA LYS A 329 -9.57 19.65 -11.07
C LYS A 329 -10.15 19.44 -9.69
N PHE A 330 -11.45 19.16 -9.63
CA PHE A 330 -12.14 18.69 -8.43
C PHE A 330 -13.06 17.53 -8.78
N ASN A 331 -13.65 16.86 -7.78
CA ASN A 331 -14.19 15.51 -7.94
C ASN A 331 -13.13 14.60 -8.60
N THR A 332 -11.89 14.75 -8.15
CA THR A 332 -10.72 14.15 -8.78
C THR A 332 -10.72 12.65 -8.57
N THR A 333 -10.21 11.94 -9.56
CA THR A 333 -9.99 10.49 -9.55
C THR A 333 -8.54 10.21 -9.93
N VAL A 334 -7.97 9.15 -9.35
CA VAL A 334 -6.59 8.74 -9.61
C VAL A 334 -6.50 7.23 -9.76
N VAL A 335 -5.64 6.77 -10.65
CA VAL A 335 -5.21 5.36 -10.73
C VAL A 335 -3.69 5.30 -10.88
N PHE A 336 -3.05 4.34 -10.23
CA PHE A 336 -1.61 4.10 -10.34
C PHE A 336 -1.36 2.88 -11.23
N ILE A 337 -0.72 3.08 -12.38
CA ILE A 337 -0.46 2.02 -13.37
C ILE A 337 0.91 2.25 -13.98
N ASN A 338 1.72 1.19 -14.07
CA ASN A 338 3.06 1.23 -14.67
C ASN A 338 3.91 2.39 -14.11
N GLU A 339 3.94 2.54 -12.78
CA GLU A 339 4.74 3.54 -12.07
C GLU A 339 4.29 5.00 -12.21
N LEU A 340 3.19 5.24 -12.93
CA LEU A 340 2.65 6.57 -13.15
C LEU A 340 1.26 6.69 -12.52
N PHE A 341 0.98 7.87 -11.98
CA PHE A 341 -0.37 8.23 -11.56
C PHE A 341 -1.10 8.89 -12.72
N TYR A 342 -2.30 8.44 -13.01
CA TYR A 342 -3.20 9.07 -13.98
C TYR A 342 -4.30 9.79 -13.23
N VAL A 343 -4.42 11.09 -13.46
CA VAL A 343 -5.33 11.97 -12.73
C VAL A 343 -6.31 12.62 -13.70
N ALA A 344 -7.58 12.57 -13.34
CA ALA A 344 -8.66 13.23 -14.07
C ALA A 344 -9.72 13.74 -13.09
N GLY A 345 -10.62 14.61 -13.53
CA GLY A 345 -11.65 15.17 -12.66
C GLY A 345 -12.50 16.21 -13.37
N LYS A 346 -13.47 16.77 -12.65
CA LYS A 346 -14.32 17.86 -13.12
C LYS A 346 -13.52 19.17 -13.23
N GLY A 347 -13.81 19.96 -14.25
CA GLY A 347 -13.16 21.24 -14.55
C GLY A 347 -12.06 21.14 -15.61
N SER A 348 -11.75 19.93 -16.08
CA SER A 348 -10.78 19.69 -17.14
C SER A 348 -11.21 18.50 -17.99
N ARG A 349 -10.87 18.55 -19.28
CA ARG A 349 -11.08 17.44 -20.22
C ARG A 349 -9.82 16.59 -20.38
N VAL A 350 -8.75 16.92 -19.68
CA VAL A 350 -7.43 16.32 -19.86
C VAL A 350 -7.18 15.32 -18.75
N ILE A 351 -6.72 14.13 -19.13
CA ILE A 351 -6.10 13.18 -18.19
C ILE A 351 -4.61 13.53 -18.14
N GLU A 352 -4.08 13.75 -16.95
CA GLU A 352 -2.65 14.02 -16.75
C GLU A 352 -1.97 12.82 -16.11
N LYS A 353 -0.76 12.49 -16.59
CA LYS A 353 0.13 11.49 -15.99
C LYS A 353 1.19 12.19 -15.15
N TYR A 354 1.31 11.78 -13.89
CA TYR A 354 2.31 12.23 -12.95
C TYR A 354 3.36 11.15 -12.75
N ASP A 355 4.63 11.54 -12.95
CA ASP A 355 5.79 10.69 -12.69
C ASP A 355 6.40 11.05 -11.33
N PRO A 356 6.28 10.17 -10.31
CA PRO A 356 6.83 10.44 -8.99
C PRO A 356 8.37 10.44 -8.95
N ALA A 357 9.06 9.87 -9.95
CA ALA A 357 10.52 9.86 -10.00
C ALA A 357 11.09 11.22 -10.47
N TYR A 358 10.36 11.93 -11.33
CA TYR A 358 10.77 13.24 -11.85
C TYR A 358 9.96 14.41 -11.27
N ASP A 359 8.97 14.13 -10.43
CA ASP A 359 8.05 15.13 -9.88
C ASP A 359 7.48 16.04 -10.97
N SER A 360 6.79 15.45 -11.95
CA SER A 360 6.32 16.19 -13.12
C SER A 360 5.03 15.63 -13.72
N PHE A 361 4.22 16.53 -14.28
CA PHE A 361 2.97 16.22 -14.96
C PHE A 361 3.10 16.35 -16.48
N VAL A 362 2.53 15.38 -17.20
CA VAL A 362 2.38 15.40 -18.65
C VAL A 362 0.91 15.16 -19.00
N ALA A 363 0.36 15.98 -19.89
CA ALA A 363 -1.00 15.77 -20.39
C ALA A 363 -1.01 14.58 -21.37
N MET A 364 -2.02 13.72 -21.29
CA MET A 364 -2.31 12.76 -22.34
C MET A 364 -2.89 13.49 -23.56
N ASN A 365 -2.70 12.93 -24.75
CA ASN A 365 -3.22 13.47 -26.01
C ASN A 365 -4.72 13.21 -26.22
N ILE A 366 -5.37 12.50 -25.29
CA ILE A 366 -6.81 12.21 -25.32
C ILE A 366 -7.57 13.29 -24.56
N CYS A 367 -8.62 13.79 -25.19
CA CYS A 367 -9.59 14.67 -24.56
C CYS A 367 -10.84 13.88 -24.17
N LEU A 368 -11.26 14.03 -22.91
CA LEU A 368 -12.54 13.52 -22.43
C LEU A 368 -13.70 14.21 -23.18
N PRO A 369 -14.86 13.53 -23.30
CA PRO A 369 -16.03 14.08 -23.99
C PRO A 369 -16.51 15.42 -23.41
N ASN A 370 -16.46 15.56 -22.09
CA ASN A 370 -16.81 16.78 -21.35
C ASN A 370 -15.89 16.96 -20.13
N ASP A 371 -15.98 18.13 -19.51
CA ASP A 371 -15.26 18.54 -18.29
C ASP A 371 -16.02 18.19 -17.00
N GLY A 372 -16.99 17.28 -17.09
CA GLY A 372 -17.78 16.80 -15.96
C GLY A 372 -17.03 15.79 -15.08
N PRO A 373 -17.67 15.33 -13.98
CA PRO A 373 -17.10 14.29 -13.13
C PRO A 373 -16.85 12.99 -13.91
N CYS A 374 -15.69 12.41 -13.70
CA CYS A 374 -15.31 11.13 -14.29
C CYS A 374 -14.66 10.23 -13.24
N ARG A 375 -14.63 8.93 -13.54
CA ARG A 375 -13.96 7.92 -12.72
C ARG A 375 -12.96 7.16 -13.56
N LEU A 376 -11.73 7.12 -13.08
CA LEU A 376 -10.68 6.27 -13.64
C LEU A 376 -10.69 4.93 -12.91
N LEU A 377 -10.62 3.85 -13.67
CA LEU A 377 -10.46 2.51 -13.16
C LEU A 377 -9.22 1.86 -13.79
N PRO A 378 -8.46 1.07 -13.03
CA PRO A 378 -7.43 0.21 -13.59
C PRO A 378 -8.07 -0.82 -14.53
N ALA A 379 -7.40 -1.13 -15.64
CA ALA A 379 -7.74 -2.25 -16.51
C ALA A 379 -6.56 -3.22 -16.63
N ILE A 380 -6.84 -4.44 -17.07
CA ILE A 380 -5.79 -5.39 -17.48
C ILE A 380 -5.19 -4.90 -18.82
N ASP A 381 -3.91 -5.19 -19.06
CA ASP A 381 -3.18 -4.88 -20.31
C ASP A 381 -2.90 -3.38 -20.55
N LYS A 382 -2.26 -2.72 -19.58
CA LYS A 382 -1.77 -1.33 -19.68
C LYS A 382 -2.83 -0.36 -20.21
N SER A 383 -4.06 -0.52 -19.75
CA SER A 383 -5.17 0.32 -20.15
C SER A 383 -5.83 0.92 -18.92
N ILE A 384 -6.45 2.07 -19.08
CA ILE A 384 -7.33 2.70 -18.08
C ILE A 384 -8.75 2.65 -18.60
N LEU A 385 -9.71 2.35 -17.73
CA LEU A 385 -11.13 2.58 -18.05
C LEU A 385 -11.51 3.96 -17.54
N VAL A 386 -12.27 4.68 -18.35
CA VAL A 386 -12.77 6.01 -18.04
C VAL A 386 -14.28 5.98 -18.11
N LEU A 387 -14.92 6.15 -16.96
CA LEU A 387 -16.35 6.39 -16.86
C LEU A 387 -16.59 7.89 -16.91
N ASN A 388 -17.30 8.37 -17.93
CA ASN A 388 -17.64 9.78 -18.09
C ASN A 388 -19.09 9.89 -18.60
N SER A 389 -19.96 10.45 -17.76
CA SER A 389 -21.40 10.58 -18.03
C SER A 389 -22.08 9.26 -18.45
N GLU A 390 -22.37 9.10 -19.74
CA GLU A 390 -23.05 7.95 -20.34
C GLU A 390 -22.10 7.01 -21.09
N THR A 391 -20.79 7.19 -20.93
CA THR A 391 -19.76 6.44 -21.66
C THR A 391 -18.77 5.76 -20.72
N LEU A 392 -18.35 4.55 -21.09
CA LEU A 392 -17.19 3.84 -20.57
C LEU A 392 -16.21 3.64 -21.72
N ASN A 393 -15.02 4.24 -21.60
CA ASN A 393 -13.96 4.11 -22.60
C ASN A 393 -12.77 3.34 -22.01
N ALA A 394 -12.24 2.35 -22.72
CA ALA A 394 -10.94 1.79 -22.41
C ALA A 394 -9.87 2.48 -23.26
N ILE A 395 -8.89 3.07 -22.60
CA ILE A 395 -7.78 3.79 -23.22
C ILE A 395 -6.51 2.98 -23.03
N ARG A 396 -5.82 2.66 -24.12
CA ARG A 396 -4.50 2.02 -24.07
C ARG A 396 -3.43 3.06 -23.79
N LEU A 397 -2.57 2.80 -22.80
CA LEU A 397 -1.58 3.78 -22.33
C LEU A 397 -0.35 3.90 -23.23
N ASP A 398 -0.03 2.87 -24.02
CA ASP A 398 1.17 2.87 -24.88
C ASP A 398 1.04 3.84 -26.08
N ASN A 399 -0.16 3.99 -26.65
CA ASN A 399 -0.44 4.83 -27.83
C ASN A 399 -1.53 5.87 -27.60
N GLU A 400 -2.15 5.90 -26.42
CA GLU A 400 -3.21 6.83 -26.06
C GLU A 400 -4.40 6.75 -27.05
N GLU A 401 -4.78 5.53 -27.43
CA GLU A 401 -5.97 5.27 -28.26
C GLU A 401 -7.11 4.64 -27.46
N VAL A 402 -8.35 4.99 -27.83
CA VAL A 402 -9.56 4.35 -27.31
C VAL A 402 -9.74 2.99 -28.00
N VAL A 403 -9.62 1.91 -27.23
CA VAL A 403 -9.71 0.53 -27.73
C VAL A 403 -11.07 -0.12 -27.48
N MET A 404 -11.89 0.48 -26.62
CA MET A 404 -13.25 0.05 -26.32
C MET A 404 -14.08 1.27 -25.96
N GLU A 405 -15.32 1.31 -26.44
CA GLU A 405 -16.32 2.29 -26.04
C GLU A 405 -17.65 1.56 -25.79
N MET A 406 -18.27 1.86 -24.65
CA MET A 406 -19.55 1.29 -24.24
C MET A 406 -20.48 2.38 -23.73
N LYS A 407 -21.76 2.30 -24.11
CA LYS A 407 -22.81 3.13 -23.51
C LYS A 407 -23.23 2.54 -22.17
N ILE A 408 -23.27 3.38 -21.16
CA ILE A 408 -23.70 3.06 -19.80
C ILE A 408 -24.75 4.07 -19.34
N PRO A 409 -25.55 3.78 -18.31
CA PRO A 409 -26.50 4.74 -17.76
C PRO A 409 -25.79 6.04 -17.33
N PHE A 410 -26.42 7.19 -17.63
CA PHE A 410 -25.91 8.47 -17.17
C PHE A 410 -25.83 8.51 -15.64
N ARG A 411 -24.64 8.80 -15.12
CA ARG A 411 -24.36 8.95 -13.69
C ARG A 411 -23.31 10.03 -13.46
N ILE A 412 -23.21 10.47 -12.20
CA ILE A 412 -22.11 11.29 -11.71
C ILE A 412 -21.07 10.33 -11.12
N TRP A 413 -20.10 9.94 -11.94
CA TRP A 413 -19.09 8.95 -11.57
C TRP A 413 -18.02 9.54 -10.63
N TYR A 414 -18.41 9.89 -9.41
CA TYR A 414 -17.51 10.39 -8.36
C TYR A 414 -17.52 9.47 -7.13
N GLY A 415 -16.37 9.27 -6.50
CA GLY A 415 -16.22 8.47 -5.28
C GLY A 415 -15.02 8.92 -4.45
N VAL A 416 -15.13 8.79 -3.12
CA VAL A 416 -14.16 9.30 -2.13
C VAL A 416 -12.90 8.45 -1.95
N CYS A 417 -12.96 7.16 -2.32
CA CYS A 417 -11.83 6.24 -2.25
C CYS A 417 -11.36 5.89 -3.66
N SER A 418 -10.17 5.31 -3.78
CA SER A 418 -9.69 4.73 -5.04
C SER A 418 -10.43 3.44 -5.41
N SER A 419 -10.39 3.05 -6.67
CA SER A 419 -10.91 1.75 -7.14
C SER A 419 -9.95 0.62 -6.80
N ILE A 420 -10.48 -0.59 -6.63
CA ILE A 420 -9.70 -1.79 -6.31
C ILE A 420 -9.91 -2.83 -7.41
N SER A 421 -8.81 -3.40 -7.90
CA SER A 421 -8.85 -4.57 -8.79
C SER A 421 -8.69 -5.85 -7.98
N TYR A 422 -9.53 -6.83 -8.26
CA TYR A 422 -9.42 -8.17 -7.72
C TYR A 422 -9.67 -9.20 -8.82
N TYR A 423 -8.62 -9.93 -9.21
CA TYR A 423 -8.59 -10.75 -10.44
C TYR A 423 -9.06 -9.95 -11.67
N ASN A 424 -10.13 -10.40 -12.33
CA ASN A 424 -10.70 -9.76 -13.51
C ASN A 424 -11.89 -8.85 -13.18
N LYS A 425 -12.02 -8.41 -11.93
CA LYS A 425 -13.11 -7.53 -11.47
C LYS A 425 -12.53 -6.26 -10.90
N VAL A 426 -13.15 -5.14 -11.21
CA VAL A 426 -12.80 -3.83 -10.64
C VAL A 426 -13.97 -3.31 -9.83
N PHE A 427 -13.72 -3.04 -8.56
CA PHE A 427 -14.70 -2.55 -7.61
C PHE A 427 -14.44 -1.07 -7.31
N PHE A 428 -15.49 -0.27 -7.29
CA PHE A 428 -15.37 1.16 -7.03
C PHE A 428 -16.67 1.74 -6.49
N LEU A 429 -16.58 2.93 -5.89
CA LEU A 429 -17.73 3.66 -5.38
C LEU A 429 -18.17 4.76 -6.34
N GLU A 430 -19.48 4.88 -6.49
CA GLU A 430 -20.17 6.05 -6.99
C GLU A 430 -21.02 6.61 -5.83
N HIS A 431 -20.55 7.67 -5.19
CA HIS A 431 -21.09 8.17 -3.93
C HIS A 431 -21.15 7.06 -2.86
N LYS A 432 -22.33 6.48 -2.62
CA LYS A 432 -22.58 5.38 -1.69
C LYS A 432 -22.82 4.03 -2.37
N ASN A 433 -23.00 4.04 -3.68
CA ASN A 433 -23.30 2.83 -4.45
C ASN A 433 -21.99 2.13 -4.77
N LEU A 434 -21.90 0.86 -4.40
CA LEU A 434 -20.78 0.02 -4.78
C LEU A 434 -21.02 -0.57 -6.17
N TRP A 435 -20.04 -0.43 -7.05
CA TRP A 435 -20.09 -0.93 -8.41
C TRP A 435 -18.98 -1.94 -8.65
N LYS A 436 -19.28 -2.91 -9.51
CA LYS A 436 -18.37 -3.93 -10.01
C LYS A 436 -18.36 -3.89 -11.53
N PHE A 437 -17.18 -3.75 -12.11
CA PHE A 437 -16.95 -3.94 -13.52
C PHE A 437 -16.18 -5.24 -13.76
N ASP A 438 -16.74 -6.15 -14.54
CA ASP A 438 -16.08 -7.40 -14.91
C ASP A 438 -15.32 -7.23 -16.23
N LEU A 439 -13.99 -7.34 -16.18
CA LEU A 439 -13.08 -7.11 -17.29
C LEU A 439 -13.18 -8.19 -18.39
N ASN A 440 -13.74 -9.37 -18.09
CA ASN A 440 -13.89 -10.44 -19.09
C ASN A 440 -15.22 -10.33 -19.84
N THR A 441 -16.29 -10.01 -19.12
CA THR A 441 -17.65 -9.94 -19.68
C THR A 441 -18.06 -8.53 -20.07
N HIS A 442 -17.26 -7.52 -19.69
CA HIS A 442 -17.52 -6.09 -19.84
C HIS A 442 -18.86 -5.67 -19.21
N LYS A 443 -19.27 -6.33 -18.13
CA LYS A 443 -20.52 -6.02 -17.43
C LYS A 443 -20.26 -5.09 -16.27
N LEU A 444 -21.00 -3.98 -16.23
CA LEU A 444 -21.08 -3.07 -15.11
C LEU A 444 -22.31 -3.39 -14.26
N ILE A 445 -22.09 -3.75 -12.99
CA ILE A 445 -23.12 -4.23 -12.07
C ILE A 445 -23.03 -3.43 -10.77
N GLN A 446 -24.16 -2.91 -10.30
CA GLN A 446 -24.26 -2.34 -8.96
C GLN A 446 -24.40 -3.49 -7.94
N ILE A 447 -23.57 -3.48 -6.91
CA ILE A 447 -23.64 -4.42 -5.78
C ILE A 447 -24.65 -3.86 -4.77
N PRO A 448 -25.59 -4.70 -4.29
CA PRO A 448 -26.62 -4.28 -3.34
C PRO A 448 -26.05 -3.89 -1.97
#